data_AF-A0A9N9JXQ2-F1
#
_entry.id   AF-A0A9N9JXQ2-F1
#
_cell.length_a   1.000
_cell.length_b   1.000
_cell.length_c   1.000
_cell.angle_alpha   90.00
_cell.angle_beta   90.00
_cell.angle_gamma   90.00
#
_symmetry.space_group_name_H-M   'P 1'
#
loop_
_entity.id
_entity.type
_entity.pdbx_description
1 polymer ?
#
loop_
_entity_poly.entity_id
_entity_poly.type
_entity_poly.pdbx_seq_one_letter_code
_entity_poly.pdbx_strand_id
1 'polypeptide(L)' 'MSSKKVMLTDTQKTALYIYACNNKMTRAKYIDWIEEQWSVRIDKSTVSRILKTTVTVPEVELALK' A
#
# COMPACT_ATOMS: atom_id res chain seq x y z
N MET A 1 18.37 6.04 19.42
CA MET A 1 17.11 6.66 18.98
C MET A 1 16.29 5.60 18.27
N SER A 2 15.28 5.03 18.94
CA SER A 2 14.45 3.98 18.35
C SER A 2 13.53 4.62 17.31
N SER A 3 13.88 4.52 16.03
CA SER A 3 12.99 4.91 14.94
C SER A 3 11.76 4.02 15.00
N LYS A 4 10.66 4.52 15.57
CA LYS A 4 9.36 3.86 15.51
C LYS A 4 9.04 3.66 14.03
N LYS A 5 9.17 2.42 13.54
CA LYS A 5 8.72 2.05 12.20
C LYS A 5 7.24 2.37 12.15
N VAL A 6 6.88 3.44 11.44
CA VAL A 6 5.49 3.76 11.20
C VAL A 6 4.96 2.65 10.29
N MET A 7 4.15 1.77 10.87
CA MET A 7 3.48 0.69 10.17
C MET A 7 2.06 1.14 9.85
N LEU A 8 1.67 0.98 8.59
CA LEU A 8 0.27 1.10 8.20
C LEU A 8 -0.55 0.00 8.88
N THR A 9 -1.77 0.33 9.28
CA THR A 9 -2.77 -0.65 9.73
C THR A 9 -3.22 -1.52 8.57
N ASP A 10 -3.85 -2.66 8.85
CA ASP A 10 -4.33 -3.55 7.78
C ASP A 10 -5.40 -2.87 6.91
N THR A 11 -6.27 -2.04 7.50
CA THR A 11 -7.23 -1.21 6.75
C THR A 11 -6.53 -0.25 5.79
N GLN A 12 -5.44 0.40 6.22
CA GLN A 12 -4.65 1.30 5.38
C GLN A 12 -3.93 0.55 4.27
N LYS A 13 -3.41 -0.66 4.54
CA LYS A 13 -2.81 -1.52 3.50
C LYS A 13 -3.84 -1.91 2.44
N THR A 14 -5.06 -2.28 2.85
CA THR A 14 -6.15 -2.62 1.93
C THR A 14 -6.58 -1.42 1.09
N ALA A 15 -6.73 -0.24 1.70
CA ALA A 15 -7.06 0.98 0.97
C ALA A 15 -5.97 1.35 -0.07
N LEU A 16 -4.69 1.24 0.32
CA LEU A 16 -3.56 1.44 -0.58
C LEU A 16 -3.58 0.45 -1.76
N TYR A 17 -3.91 -0.82 -1.48
CA TYR A 17 -4.02 -1.84 -2.52
C TYR A 17 -5.13 -1.52 -3.54
N ILE A 18 -6.34 -1.21 -3.07
CA ILE A 18 -7.47 -0.84 -3.95
C ILE A 18 -7.10 0.39 -4.79
N TYR A 19 -6.50 1.40 -4.15
CA TYR A 19 -6.06 2.60 -4.85
C TYR A 19 -5.01 2.29 -5.92
N ALA A 20 -4.04 1.42 -5.62
CA ALA A 20 -2.99 1.00 -6.56
C ALA A 20 -3.51 0.13 -7.72
N CYS A 21 -4.52 -0.72 -7.48
CA CYS A 21 -5.18 -1.48 -8.53
C CYS A 21 -5.91 -0.57 -9.53
N ASN A 22 -6.57 0.48 -9.02
CA ASN A 22 -7.31 1.43 -9.86
C ASN A 22 -6.41 2.48 -10.52
N ASN A 23 -5.27 2.79 -9.90
CA ASN A 23 -4.35 3.82 -10.36
C ASN A 23 -2.96 3.23 -10.54
N LYS A 24 -2.52 3.03 -11.79
CA LYS A 24 -1.16 2.57 -12.13
C LYS A 24 -0.15 3.72 -11.97
N MET A 25 0.20 4.02 -10.73
CA MET A 25 1.10 5.12 -10.38
C MET A 25 2.50 4.63 -9.95
N THR A 26 3.43 5.57 -9.87
CA THR A 26 4.75 5.29 -9.31
C THR A 26 4.68 5.17 -7.79
N ARG A 27 5.64 4.44 -7.20
CA ARG A 27 5.73 4.27 -5.75
C ARG A 27 5.86 5.58 -4.98
N ALA A 28 6.45 6.61 -5.57
CA ALA A 28 6.55 7.93 -4.96
C ALA A 28 5.15 8.56 -4.79
N LYS A 29 4.30 8.46 -5.81
CA LYS A 29 2.92 8.95 -5.75
C LYS A 29 2.07 8.22 -4.73
N TYR A 30 2.30 6.92 -4.52
CA TYR A 30 1.66 6.22 -3.42
C TYR A 30 2.11 6.72 -2.04
N ILE A 31 3.38 7.07 -1.87
CA ILE A 31 3.86 7.68 -0.61
C ILE A 31 3.19 9.03 -0.38
N ASP A 32 3.16 9.89 -1.42
CA ASP A 32 2.51 11.20 -1.36
C ASP A 32 1.02 11.05 -0.96
N TRP A 33 0.32 10.10 -1.58
CA TRP A 33 -1.09 9.82 -1.27
C TRP A 33 -1.29 9.32 0.18
N ILE A 34 -0.42 8.44 0.69
CA ILE A 34 -0.48 7.96 2.08
C ILE A 34 -0.24 9.11 3.07
N GLU A 35 0.72 9.99 2.76
CA GLU A 35 1.03 11.17 3.58
C GLU A 35 -0.16 12.15 3.58
N GLU A 36 -0.81 12.35 2.43
CA GLU A 36 -2.01 13.18 2.32
C GLU A 36 -3.22 12.60 3.08
N GLN A 37 -3.47 11.29 2.97
CA GLN A 37 -4.65 10.66 3.57
C GLN A 37 -4.53 10.46 5.09
N TRP A 38 -3.32 10.13 5.57
CA TRP A 38 -3.13 9.67 6.94
C TRP A 38 -2.07 10.46 7.71
N SER A 39 -1.46 11.49 7.11
CA SER A 39 -0.32 12.22 7.71
C SER A 39 0.80 11.28 8.17
N VAL A 40 0.95 10.16 7.44
CA VAL A 40 1.90 9.10 7.73
C VAL A 40 2.88 8.99 6.57
N ARG A 41 4.16 9.15 6.87
CA ARG A 41 5.22 8.98 5.89
C ARG A 41 5.86 7.60 6.03
N ILE A 42 5.84 6.82 4.95
CA ILE A 42 6.47 5.50 4.90
C ILE A 42 7.52 5.42 3.79
N ASP A 43 8.46 4.51 3.97
CA ASP A 43 9.49 4.26 2.97
C ASP A 43 8.93 3.58 1.72
N LYS A 44 9.58 3.86 0.59
CA LYS A 44 9.32 3.21 -0.71
C LYS A 44 9.42 1.68 -0.63
N SER A 45 10.27 1.15 0.26
CA SER A 45 10.41 -0.28 0.52
C SER A 45 9.16 -0.88 1.18
N THR A 46 8.51 -0.14 2.08
CA THR A 46 7.26 -0.53 2.74
C THR A 46 6.11 -0.57 1.74
N VAL A 47 5.96 0.45 0.89
CA VAL A 47 5.01 0.44 -0.23
C VAL A 47 5.24 -0.77 -1.12
N SER A 48 6.50 -1.05 -1.47
CA SER A 48 6.85 -2.19 -2.32
C SER A 48 6.52 -3.53 -1.66
N ARG A 49 6.70 -3.67 -0.35
CA ARG A 49 6.31 -4.89 0.36
C ARG A 49 4.80 -5.06 0.36
N ILE A 50 4.03 -4.02 0.69
CA ILE A 50 2.57 -4.09 0.70
C ILE A 50 2.04 -4.48 -0.68
N LEU A 51 2.49 -3.80 -1.73
CA LEU A 51 2.07 -4.10 -3.11
C LEU A 51 2.61 -5.43 -3.64
N LYS A 52 3.75 -5.93 -3.14
CA LYS A 52 4.31 -7.22 -3.56
C LYS A 52 3.60 -8.39 -2.87
N THR A 53 3.27 -8.28 -1.58
CA THR A 53 2.55 -9.32 -0.83
C THR A 53 1.20 -9.61 -1.46
N THR A 54 0.51 -8.59 -1.98
CA THR A 54 -0.77 -8.76 -2.67
C THR A 54 -0.65 -9.31 -4.09
N VAL A 55 0.49 -9.14 -4.78
CA VAL A 55 0.73 -9.81 -6.08
C VAL A 55 1.01 -11.31 -5.90
N THR A 56 1.47 -11.76 -4.73
CA THR A 56 1.53 -13.19 -4.34
C THR A 56 0.22 -13.74 -3.78
N VAL A 57 -0.84 -12.94 -3.73
CA VAL A 57 -2.23 -13.42 -3.63
C VAL A 57 -2.89 -13.07 -4.97
N PRO A 58 -2.54 -13.76 -6.08
CA PRO A 58 -2.87 -13.27 -7.41
C PRO A 58 -4.31 -13.59 -7.83
N GLU A 59 -5.08 -14.40 -7.10
CA GLU A 59 -6.21 -15.09 -7.72
C GLU A 59 -7.21 -15.64 -6.70
N VAL A 60 -8.04 -14.80 -6.06
CA VAL A 60 -9.17 -15.34 -5.27
C VAL A 60 -10.50 -14.60 -5.38
N GLU A 61 -10.57 -13.38 -5.92
CA GLU A 61 -11.83 -12.61 -5.89
C GLU A 61 -12.18 -11.94 -7.25
N LEU A 62 -11.76 -12.52 -8.38
CA LEU A 62 -12.29 -12.14 -9.70
C LEU A 62 -12.81 -13.35 -10.51
N ALA A 63 -13.12 -14.45 -9.83
CA ALA A 63 -13.79 -15.63 -10.40
C ALA A 63 -15.20 -15.86 -9.81
N LEU A 64 -15.82 -14.82 -9.23
CA LEU A 64 -17.28 -14.78 -9.04
C LEU A 64 -17.92 -14.11 -10.27
N LYS A 65 -17.89 -14.84 -11.38
CA LYS A 65 -18.76 -14.64 -12.54
C LYS A 65 -19.13 -15.98 -13.13
#